data_AF-A0A175WFY0-F1
#
_entry.id   AF-A0A175WFY0-F1
#
_cell.length_a   1.000
_cell.length_b   1.000
_cell.length_c   1.000
_cell.angle_alpha   90.00
_cell.angle_beta   90.00
_cell.angle_gamma   90.00
#
_symmetry.space_group_name_H-M   'P 1'
#
loop_
_entity.id
_entity.type
_entity.pdbx_description
1 polymer ?
#
loop_
_entity_poly.entity_id
_entity_poly.type
_entity_poly.pdbx_seq_one_letter_code
_entity_poly.pdbx_strand_id
1 'polypeptide(L)'
;MSQPAPHETATDASPVSRNREEEIARMTKHAEEFQKRHPGTDLKLDQKWWVPGIDFNFRLKETLDQETLAKVNACIGKMMMAKFAADAVTEAREELKTILAAYPDLLQSAESQLFPKGDVWAKVNEYLESEAAAGRDHTPSCAVAPQ
;
A
#
# COMPACT_ATOMS: atom_id res chain seq x y z
N MET A 1 -35.53 34.76 -29.15
CA MET A 1 -34.63 34.05 -30.08
C MET A 1 -34.30 32.72 -29.44
N SER A 2 -34.65 31.62 -30.08
CA SER A 2 -34.21 30.29 -29.66
C SER A 2 -32.78 30.08 -30.14
N GLN A 3 -31.90 29.63 -29.26
CA GLN A 3 -30.83 28.71 -29.65
C GLN A 3 -30.69 27.60 -28.58
N PRO A 4 -30.31 26.38 -29.03
CA PRO A 4 -30.54 25.13 -28.31
C PRO A 4 -29.38 24.75 -27.40
N ALA A 5 -29.69 23.85 -26.47
CA ALA A 5 -28.72 23.16 -25.63
C ALA A 5 -27.76 22.28 -26.46
N PRO A 6 -26.44 22.43 -26.28
CA PRO A 6 -25.49 21.36 -26.50
C PRO A 6 -25.42 20.51 -25.23
N HIS A 7 -25.89 19.27 -25.34
CA HIS A 7 -25.38 18.19 -24.51
C HIS A 7 -23.89 18.02 -24.82
N GLU A 8 -23.02 18.48 -23.94
CA GLU A 8 -21.64 18.00 -23.88
C GLU A 8 -21.38 17.41 -22.50
N THR A 9 -21.66 16.12 -22.45
CA THR A 9 -20.81 15.09 -21.86
C THR A 9 -20.10 15.49 -20.57
N ALA A 10 -20.85 15.34 -19.48
CA ALA A 10 -20.26 15.03 -18.18
C ALA A 10 -19.55 13.66 -18.26
N THR A 11 -18.34 13.64 -18.80
CA THR A 11 -17.32 12.70 -18.30
C THR A 11 -16.52 13.47 -17.27
N ASP A 12 -17.20 13.81 -16.18
CA ASP A 12 -16.52 13.95 -14.90
C ASP A 12 -15.99 12.56 -14.58
N ALA A 13 -14.75 12.30 -15.01
CA ALA A 13 -13.97 11.17 -14.57
C ALA A 13 -13.63 11.41 -13.09
N SER A 14 -14.66 11.38 -12.24
CA SER A 14 -14.51 11.05 -10.83
C SER A 14 -13.59 9.82 -10.80
N PRO A 15 -12.45 9.89 -10.11
CA PRO A 15 -11.39 8.91 -10.25
C PRO A 15 -12.00 7.54 -9.97
N VAL A 16 -12.07 6.72 -11.03
CA VAL A 16 -12.60 5.35 -10.98
C VAL A 16 -12.03 4.74 -9.71
N SER A 17 -12.92 4.42 -8.78
CA SER A 17 -12.63 3.56 -7.64
C SER A 17 -12.04 2.29 -8.23
N ARG A 18 -10.71 2.26 -8.40
CA ARG A 18 -10.00 1.26 -9.20
C ARG A 18 -10.45 -0.10 -8.73
N ASN A 19 -10.87 -0.96 -9.64
CA ASN A 19 -11.36 -2.26 -9.24
C ASN A 19 -10.18 -3.18 -8.88
N ARG A 20 -10.49 -4.25 -8.15
CA ARG A 20 -9.51 -5.23 -7.67
C ARG A 20 -8.68 -5.84 -8.80
N GLU A 21 -9.31 -6.15 -9.92
CA GLU A 21 -8.68 -6.82 -11.05
C GLU A 21 -7.67 -5.91 -11.75
N GLU A 22 -7.97 -4.62 -11.89
CA GLU A 22 -7.06 -3.61 -12.43
C GLU A 22 -5.82 -3.43 -11.56
N GLU A 23 -5.98 -3.44 -10.23
CA GLU A 23 -4.87 -3.33 -9.28
C GLU A 23 -3.94 -4.55 -9.39
N ILE A 24 -4.51 -5.76 -9.45
CA ILE A 24 -3.76 -7.01 -9.62
C ILE A 24 -3.04 -7.04 -10.98
N ALA A 25 -3.71 -6.66 -12.06
CA ALA A 25 -3.13 -6.63 -13.40
C ALA A 25 -1.96 -5.64 -13.48
N ARG A 26 -2.11 -4.45 -12.89
CA ARG A 26 -1.03 -3.45 -12.84
C ARG A 26 0.16 -3.96 -12.04
N MET A 27 -0.06 -4.51 -10.85
CA MET A 27 1.05 -5.03 -10.03
C MET A 27 1.76 -6.22 -10.69
N THR A 28 1.01 -7.08 -11.37
CA THR A 28 1.59 -8.16 -12.19
C THR A 28 2.51 -7.59 -13.26
N LYS A 29 2.04 -6.62 -14.04
CA LYS A 29 2.85 -5.94 -15.06
C LYS A 29 4.09 -5.29 -14.45
N HIS A 30 3.96 -4.60 -13.32
CA HIS A 30 5.07 -3.93 -12.67
C HIS A 30 6.13 -4.91 -12.16
N ALA A 31 5.70 -6.04 -11.60
CA ALA A 31 6.59 -7.10 -11.14
C ALA A 31 7.32 -7.78 -12.32
N GLU A 32 6.63 -8.04 -13.43
CA GLU A 32 7.24 -8.53 -14.67
C GLU A 32 8.26 -7.55 -15.26
N GLU A 33 7.93 -6.26 -15.30
CA GLU A 33 8.85 -5.19 -15.75
C GLU A 33 10.06 -5.04 -14.83
N PHE A 34 9.89 -5.24 -13.52
CA PHE A 34 11.00 -5.27 -12.58
C PHE A 34 11.92 -6.47 -12.84
N GLN A 35 11.37 -7.69 -12.95
CA GLN A 35 12.17 -8.88 -13.21
C GLN A 35 12.91 -8.82 -14.55
N LYS A 36 12.32 -8.22 -15.59
CA LYS A 36 13.00 -7.98 -16.88
C LYS A 36 14.20 -7.04 -16.75
N ARG A 37 14.10 -6.00 -15.90
CA ARG A 37 15.20 -5.06 -15.64
C ARG A 37 16.26 -5.63 -14.70
N HIS A 38 15.87 -6.60 -13.86
CA HIS A 38 16.72 -7.24 -12.87
C HIS A 38 16.69 -8.77 -13.05
N PRO A 39 17.29 -9.33 -14.13
CA PRO A 39 17.19 -10.75 -14.45
C PRO A 39 17.83 -11.69 -13.43
N GLY A 40 18.71 -11.17 -12.56
CA GLY A 40 19.28 -11.92 -11.43
C GLY A 40 18.36 -11.99 -10.21
N THR A 41 17.24 -11.26 -10.20
CA THR A 41 16.27 -11.26 -9.10
C THR A 41 15.15 -12.24 -9.41
N ASP A 42 15.03 -13.28 -8.59
CA ASP A 42 13.87 -14.16 -8.60
C ASP A 42 12.77 -13.57 -7.71
N LEU A 43 11.81 -12.87 -8.34
CA LEU A 43 10.65 -12.33 -7.65
C LEU A 43 9.56 -13.39 -7.40
N LYS A 44 9.73 -14.64 -7.87
CA LYS A 44 8.73 -15.71 -7.77
C LYS A 44 7.34 -15.24 -8.20
N LEU A 45 7.26 -14.69 -9.43
CA LEU A 45 6.04 -14.08 -9.96
C LEU A 45 4.85 -15.05 -9.99
N ASP A 46 5.12 -16.34 -10.11
CA ASP A 46 4.12 -17.43 -10.02
C ASP A 46 3.41 -17.47 -8.68
N GLN A 47 4.07 -17.03 -7.60
CA GLN A 47 3.48 -16.97 -6.26
C GLN A 47 2.52 -15.79 -6.07
N LYS A 48 2.55 -14.80 -6.97
CA LYS A 48 1.69 -13.61 -6.94
C LYS A 48 1.57 -12.98 -5.54
N TRP A 49 2.69 -12.86 -4.85
CA TRP A 49 2.77 -12.44 -3.44
C TRP A 49 2.13 -11.07 -3.15
N TRP A 50 1.92 -10.23 -4.17
CA TRP A 50 1.22 -8.95 -4.05
C TRP A 50 -0.31 -9.10 -3.92
N VAL A 51 -0.90 -10.20 -4.40
CA VAL A 51 -2.36 -10.40 -4.41
C VAL A 51 -2.96 -10.39 -3.00
N PRO A 52 -2.41 -11.10 -2.00
CA PRO A 52 -2.94 -11.04 -0.63
C PRO A 52 -2.97 -9.62 -0.04
N GLY A 53 -1.95 -8.80 -0.34
CA GLY A 53 -1.89 -7.41 0.13
C GLY A 53 -2.92 -6.51 -0.57
N ILE A 54 -3.15 -6.72 -1.86
CA ILE A 54 -4.21 -6.03 -2.60
C ILE A 54 -5.57 -6.43 -2.04
N ASP A 55 -5.82 -7.72 -1.86
CA ASP A 55 -7.09 -8.25 -1.35
C ASP A 55 -7.42 -7.68 0.03
N PHE A 56 -6.41 -7.57 0.88
CA PHE A 56 -6.54 -6.92 2.18
C PHE A 56 -6.95 -5.45 2.06
N ASN A 57 -6.27 -4.68 1.20
CA ASN A 57 -6.61 -3.27 0.98
C ASN A 57 -8.03 -3.08 0.44
N PHE A 58 -8.50 -3.95 -0.46
CA PHE A 58 -9.90 -3.90 -0.91
C PHE A 58 -10.86 -4.22 0.23
N ARG A 59 -10.58 -5.26 1.02
CA ARG A 59 -11.40 -5.60 2.19
C ARG A 59 -11.49 -4.47 3.19
N LEU A 60 -10.39 -3.74 3.43
CA LEU A 60 -10.39 -2.53 4.26
C LEU A 60 -11.32 -1.46 3.69
N LYS A 61 -11.23 -1.17 2.39
CA LYS A 61 -12.07 -0.16 1.71
C LYS A 61 -13.55 -0.52 1.69
N GLU A 62 -13.89 -1.80 1.62
CA GLU A 62 -15.28 -2.27 1.62
C GLU A 62 -15.92 -2.27 3.00
N THR A 63 -15.11 -2.45 4.06
CA THR A 63 -15.61 -2.68 5.42
C THR A 63 -15.52 -1.44 6.30
N LEU A 64 -14.49 -0.62 6.13
CA LEU A 64 -14.23 0.53 6.98
C LEU A 64 -14.91 1.77 6.41
N ASP A 65 -15.42 2.62 7.31
CA ASP A 65 -15.77 3.97 6.95
C ASP A 65 -14.52 4.78 6.55
N GLN A 66 -14.72 5.91 5.87
CA GLN A 66 -13.62 6.72 5.35
C GLN A 66 -12.66 7.23 6.45
N GLU A 67 -13.18 7.54 7.65
CA GLU A 67 -12.35 8.04 8.75
C GLU A 67 -11.47 6.92 9.30
N THR A 68 -12.04 5.74 9.55
CA THR A 68 -11.28 4.58 10.04
C THR A 68 -10.26 4.11 9.01
N LEU A 69 -10.63 4.07 7.73
CA LEU A 69 -9.70 3.76 6.64
C LEU A 69 -8.53 4.77 6.57
N ALA A 70 -8.80 6.06 6.74
CA ALA A 70 -7.77 7.09 6.76
C ALA A 70 -6.80 6.89 7.95
N LYS A 71 -7.30 6.51 9.13
CA LYS A 71 -6.45 6.17 10.29
C LYS A 71 -5.57 4.95 10.01
N VAL A 72 -6.12 3.89 9.42
CA VAL A 72 -5.34 2.70 9.02
C VAL A 72 -4.23 3.09 8.03
N ASN A 73 -4.55 3.85 7.00
CA ASN A 73 -3.58 4.30 6.00
C ASN A 73 -2.49 5.20 6.62
N ALA A 74 -2.86 6.10 7.53
CA ALA A 74 -1.89 6.94 8.24
C ALA A 74 -0.94 6.10 9.10
N CYS A 75 -1.46 5.11 9.82
CA CYS A 75 -0.68 4.18 10.62
C CYS A 75 0.33 3.40 9.75
N ILE A 76 -0.12 2.80 8.64
CA ILE A 76 0.76 2.07 7.72
C ILE A 76 1.78 3.03 7.08
N GLY A 77 1.36 4.25 6.73
CA GLY A 77 2.24 5.27 6.17
C GLY A 77 3.37 5.65 7.12
N LYS A 78 3.11 5.82 8.43
CA LYS A 78 4.15 6.06 9.44
C LYS A 78 5.17 4.93 9.47
N MET A 79 4.70 3.67 9.49
CA MET A 79 5.56 2.49 9.48
C MET A 79 6.46 2.44 8.24
N MET A 80 5.91 2.78 7.07
CA MET A 80 6.68 2.86 5.81
C MET A 80 7.72 3.99 5.82
N MET A 81 7.36 5.18 6.32
CA MET A 81 8.29 6.32 6.43
C MET A 81 9.44 6.02 7.39
N ALA A 82 9.17 5.26 8.46
CA ALA A 82 10.18 4.78 9.38
C ALA A 82 10.95 3.55 8.86
N LYS A 83 10.83 3.21 7.57
CA LYS A 83 11.51 2.07 6.92
C LYS A 83 11.31 0.76 7.67
N PHE A 84 10.13 0.56 8.27
CA PHE A 84 9.80 -0.62 9.06
C PHE A 84 10.78 -0.89 10.23
N ALA A 85 11.36 0.16 10.81
CA ALA A 85 12.14 0.06 12.04
C ALA A 85 11.34 -0.69 13.12
N ALA A 86 12.02 -1.50 13.94
CA ALA A 86 11.36 -2.40 14.89
C ALA A 86 10.36 -1.70 15.82
N ASP A 87 10.72 -0.51 16.30
CA ASP A 87 9.83 0.31 17.14
C ASP A 87 8.61 0.79 16.37
N ALA A 88 8.79 1.26 15.12
CA ALA A 88 7.69 1.70 14.28
C ALA A 88 6.74 0.55 13.88
N VAL A 89 7.25 -0.67 13.72
CA VAL A 89 6.42 -1.87 13.47
C VAL A 89 5.62 -2.23 14.72
N THR A 90 6.26 -2.19 15.89
CA THR A 90 5.58 -2.40 17.18
C THR A 90 4.49 -1.37 17.40
N GLU A 91 4.79 -0.08 17.23
CA GLU A 91 3.84 1.02 17.38
C GLU A 91 2.67 0.88 16.40
N ALA A 92 2.96 0.61 15.12
CA ALA A 92 1.93 0.42 14.11
C ALA A 92 1.02 -0.77 14.42
N ARG A 93 1.56 -1.84 15.01
CA ARG A 93 0.76 -2.99 15.45
C ARG A 93 -0.23 -2.62 16.56
N GLU A 94 0.24 -1.91 17.59
CA GLU A 94 -0.62 -1.47 18.69
C GLU A 94 -1.65 -0.40 18.24
N GLU A 95 -1.25 0.52 17.36
CA GLU A 95 -2.14 1.51 16.77
C GLU A 95 -3.22 0.82 15.91
N LEU A 96 -2.86 -0.18 15.08
CA LEU A 96 -3.83 -0.96 14.30
C LEU A 96 -4.79 -1.77 15.16
N LYS A 97 -4.34 -2.36 16.27
CA LYS A 97 -5.24 -3.02 17.25
C LYS A 97 -6.28 -2.07 17.79
N THR A 98 -5.89 -0.82 18.07
CA THR A 98 -6.79 0.20 18.57
C THR A 98 -7.78 0.66 17.49
N ILE A 99 -7.30 0.93 16.28
CA ILE A 99 -8.14 1.37 15.15
C ILE A 99 -9.14 0.29 14.74
N LEU A 100 -8.69 -0.97 14.68
CA LEU A 100 -9.49 -2.12 14.23
C LEU A 100 -10.16 -2.88 15.38
N ALA A 101 -10.24 -2.31 16.58
CA ALA A 101 -10.83 -2.97 17.76
C ALA A 101 -12.29 -3.42 17.52
N ALA A 102 -13.05 -2.65 16.74
CA ALA A 102 -14.43 -2.99 16.35
C ALA A 102 -14.51 -3.98 15.17
N TYR A 103 -13.38 -4.38 14.58
CA TYR A 103 -13.29 -5.19 13.36
C TYR A 103 -12.35 -6.39 13.56
N PRO A 104 -12.71 -7.37 14.40
CA PRO A 104 -11.83 -8.48 14.77
C PRO A 104 -11.30 -9.28 13.56
N ASP A 105 -12.12 -9.47 12.53
CA ASP A 105 -11.71 -10.19 11.31
C ASP A 105 -10.65 -9.42 10.50
N LEU A 106 -10.78 -8.09 10.44
CA LEU A 106 -9.79 -7.23 9.79
C LEU A 106 -8.51 -7.18 10.60
N LEU A 107 -8.62 -7.11 11.92
CA LEU A 107 -7.47 -7.14 12.82
C LEU A 107 -6.70 -8.46 12.68
N GLN A 108 -7.39 -9.60 12.63
CA GLN A 108 -6.76 -10.90 12.40
C GLN A 108 -6.05 -10.96 11.04
N SER A 109 -6.68 -10.40 10.00
CA SER A 109 -6.08 -10.33 8.66
C SER A 109 -4.82 -9.45 8.66
N ALA A 110 -4.89 -8.27 9.31
CA ALA A 110 -3.77 -7.36 9.48
C ALA A 110 -2.61 -8.03 10.23
N GLU A 111 -2.89 -8.72 11.34
CA GLU A 111 -1.90 -9.47 12.11
C GLU A 111 -1.22 -10.55 11.27
N SER A 112 -1.98 -11.29 10.45
CA SER A 112 -1.39 -12.34 9.62
C SER A 112 -0.58 -11.82 8.44
N GLN A 113 -0.95 -10.66 7.87
CA GLN A 113 -0.40 -10.19 6.60
C GLN A 113 0.63 -9.07 6.78
N LEU A 114 0.36 -8.13 7.68
CA LEU A 114 1.25 -7.02 8.01
C LEU A 114 2.21 -7.36 9.14
N PHE A 115 1.93 -8.35 9.99
CA PHE A 115 2.81 -8.71 11.11
C PHE A 115 3.12 -10.21 11.13
N PRO A 116 3.65 -10.77 10.02
CA PRO A 116 4.01 -12.19 9.99
C PRO A 116 5.02 -12.51 11.09
N LYS A 117 4.95 -13.74 11.61
CA LYS A 117 5.93 -14.21 12.59
C LYS A 117 7.34 -14.19 11.98
N GLY A 118 8.31 -13.76 12.77
CA GLY A 118 9.74 -13.73 12.41
C GLY A 118 10.24 -12.34 12.01
N ASP A 119 11.47 -12.32 11.50
CA ASP A 119 12.25 -11.09 11.34
C ASP A 119 12.07 -10.42 9.96
N VAL A 120 10.90 -10.60 9.31
CA VAL A 120 10.65 -10.09 7.96
C VAL A 120 10.88 -8.58 7.91
N TRP A 121 10.33 -7.84 8.86
CA TRP A 121 10.49 -6.39 8.90
C TRP A 121 11.88 -5.94 9.27
N ALA A 122 12.61 -6.67 10.12
CA ALA A 122 14.01 -6.39 10.41
C ALA A 122 14.85 -6.50 9.13
N LYS A 123 14.64 -7.55 8.32
CA LYS A 123 15.34 -7.72 7.03
C LYS A 123 14.98 -6.63 6.01
N VAL A 124 13.70 -6.23 5.96
CA VAL A 124 13.25 -5.13 5.10
C VAL A 124 13.88 -3.82 5.55
N ASN A 125 13.94 -3.56 6.86
CA ASN A 125 14.59 -2.38 7.44
C ASN A 125 16.08 -2.34 7.10
N GLU A 126 16.83 -3.43 7.36
CA GLU A 126 18.24 -3.56 6.97
C GLU A 126 18.46 -3.29 5.47
N TYR A 127 17.61 -3.84 4.61
CA TYR A 127 17.68 -3.60 3.17
C TYR A 127 17.46 -2.12 2.83
N LEU A 128 16.41 -1.49 3.36
CA LEU A 128 16.09 -0.09 3.08
C LEU A 128 17.13 0.89 3.64
N GLU A 129 17.72 0.56 4.79
CA GLU A 129 18.86 1.31 5.33
C GLU A 129 20.10 1.14 4.47
N SER A 130 20.37 -0.06 3.96
CA SER A 130 21.49 -0.30 3.05
C SER A 130 21.34 0.43 1.71
N GLU A 131 20.13 0.47 1.15
CA GLU A 131 19.82 1.22 -0.08
C GLU A 131 19.94 2.73 0.16
N ALA A 132 19.46 3.22 1.31
CA ALA A 132 19.61 4.62 1.68
C ALA A 132 21.08 5.02 1.89
N ALA A 133 21.88 4.18 2.56
CA ALA A 133 23.31 4.37 2.71
C ALA A 133 24.06 4.34 1.36
N ALA A 134 23.56 3.57 0.40
CA ALA A 134 24.06 3.53 -0.97
C ALA A 134 23.53 4.66 -1.87
N GLY A 135 22.74 5.60 -1.33
CA GLY A 135 22.16 6.72 -2.08
C GLY A 135 21.01 6.33 -3.02
N ARG A 136 20.46 5.13 -2.87
CA ARG A 136 19.29 4.61 -3.61
C ARG A 136 18.04 4.59 -2.72
N ASP A 137 17.86 5.63 -1.91
CA ASP A 137 16.68 5.70 -1.05
C ASP A 137 15.41 5.73 -1.93
N HIS A 138 14.59 4.68 -1.78
CA HIS A 138 13.32 4.50 -2.48
C HIS A 138 12.12 4.94 -1.64
N THR A 139 12.35 5.51 -0.45
CA THR A 139 11.26 6.16 0.28
C THR A 139 10.69 7.30 -0.56
N PRO A 140 9.36 7.47 -0.62
CA PRO A 140 8.78 8.62 -1.29
C PRO A 140 9.28 9.87 -0.57
N SER A 141 10.21 10.59 -1.21
CA SER A 141 10.63 11.93 -0.82
C SER A 141 9.45 12.88 -1.07
N CYS A 142 8.44 12.84 -0.21
CA CYS A 142 7.48 13.92 -0.05
C CYS A 142 8.06 14.95 0.93
N ALA A 143 9.22 15.51 0.60
CA ALA A 143 9.80 16.62 1.34
C ALA A 143 10.84 17.38 0.51
N VAL A 144 10.45 17.99 -0.61
CA VAL A 144 10.82 19.38 -0.94
C VAL A 144 9.70 19.94 -1.82
N ALA A 145 8.67 20.54 -1.19
CA ALA A 145 8.01 21.66 -1.81
C ALA A 145 8.86 22.89 -1.43
N PRO A 146 9.56 23.55 -2.37
CA PRO A 146 10.18 24.83 -2.06
C PRO A 146 9.07 25.84 -1.77
N GLN A 147 9.23 26.58 -0.68
CA GLN A 147 8.47 27.79 -0.40
C GLN A 147 8.69 28.84 -1.50
#